data_AF-A0A2V6UHL3-F1
#
_entry.id   AF-A0A2V6UHL3-F1
#
_cell.length_a   1.000
_cell.length_b   1.000
_cell.length_c   1.000
_cell.angle_alpha   90.00
_cell.angle_beta   90.00
_cell.angle_gamma   90.00
#
_symmetry.space_group_name_H-M   'P 1'
#
loop_
_entity.id
_entity.type
_entity.pdbx_description
1 polymer ?
#
loop_
_entity_poly.entity_id
_entity_poly.type
_entity_poly.pdbx_seq_one_letter_code
_entity_poly.pdbx_strand_id
1 'polypeptide(L)'
;MLANTIGEEYRTGLAALCSRYHSELRRIEPATLDEHDRLTRDIFQFNLETCVERLRLPWHLLPVDQVGRSLPSEFAVIGAGRGVHPFKTPRNYEDFLGRIDGFVTWMDTAIANMRTGMERGITQPRDIMVKMLPQLDVHIVADPRASVFYEPIKNLPPDFDEATRNTLTDKYVRAIEGQIVPAYRRLRAFVHDEYLPRCRATFGLADL
;
A
#
# COMPACT_ATOMS: atom_id res chain seq x y z
N MET A 1 4.02 12.58 2.73
CA MET A 1 2.89 12.04 1.94
C MET A 1 3.22 10.60 1.54
N LEU A 2 2.24 9.69 1.60
CA LEU A 2 2.40 8.29 1.20
C LEU A 2 2.44 8.19 -0.34
N ALA A 3 3.37 7.42 -0.89
CA ALA A 3 3.52 7.28 -2.34
C ALA A 3 2.44 6.36 -2.94
N ASN A 4 1.84 6.76 -4.07
CA ASN A 4 0.91 5.93 -4.82
C ASN A 4 1.66 4.93 -5.72
N THR A 5 2.15 3.84 -5.14
CA THR A 5 3.07 2.89 -5.80
C THR A 5 2.47 2.12 -6.99
N ILE A 6 1.14 2.06 -7.09
CA ILE A 6 0.41 1.38 -8.16
C ILE A 6 -0.05 2.34 -9.27
N GLY A 7 0.13 3.65 -9.06
CA GLY A 7 -0.24 4.68 -10.02
C GLY A 7 0.70 4.75 -11.21
N GLU A 8 0.19 5.26 -12.33
CA GLU A 8 0.94 5.38 -13.58
C GLU A 8 2.19 6.26 -13.43
N GLU A 9 2.07 7.42 -12.78
CA GLU A 9 3.19 8.33 -12.54
C GLU A 9 4.35 7.64 -11.81
N TYR A 10 4.05 6.94 -10.71
CA TYR A 10 5.06 6.21 -9.94
C TYR A 10 5.71 5.11 -10.78
N ARG A 11 4.92 4.32 -11.51
CA ARG A 11 5.40 3.24 -12.36
C ARG A 11 6.30 3.75 -13.48
N THR A 12 5.92 4.83 -14.14
CA THR A 12 6.70 5.45 -15.22
C THR A 12 7.99 6.06 -14.68
N GLY A 13 7.93 6.76 -13.54
CA GLY A 13 9.11 7.28 -12.86
C GLY A 13 10.09 6.18 -12.45
N LEU A 14 9.58 5.08 -11.88
CA LEU A 14 10.40 3.92 -11.50
C LEU A 14 11.02 3.24 -12.73
N ALA A 15 10.26 3.10 -13.83
CA ALA A 15 10.77 2.56 -15.08
C ALA A 15 11.93 3.39 -15.64
N ALA A 16 11.78 4.72 -15.65
CA ALA A 16 12.82 5.64 -16.09
C ALA A 16 14.06 5.56 -15.19
N LEU A 17 13.86 5.50 -13.87
CA LEU A 17 14.95 5.40 -12.89
C LEU A 17 15.75 4.11 -13.07
N CYS A 18 15.08 2.97 -13.13
CA CYS A 18 15.72 1.66 -13.30
C CYS A 18 16.43 1.56 -14.66
N SER A 19 15.80 2.05 -15.74
CA SER A 19 16.41 2.02 -17.08
C SER A 19 17.67 2.91 -17.17
N ARG A 20 17.63 4.09 -16.54
CA ARG A 20 18.78 4.99 -16.46
C ARG A 20 19.95 4.34 -15.74
N TYR A 21 19.74 3.86 -14.51
CA TYR A 21 20.83 3.25 -13.74
C TYR A 21 21.35 1.95 -14.35
N HIS A 22 20.48 1.16 -14.99
CA HIS A 22 20.92 -0.01 -15.75
C HIS A 22 21.85 0.38 -16.90
N SER A 23 21.55 1.48 -17.59
CA SER A 23 22.39 1.98 -18.68
C SER A 23 23.74 2.51 -18.18
N GLU A 24 23.76 3.25 -17.07
CA GLU A 24 25.00 3.74 -16.44
C GLU A 24 25.86 2.58 -15.91
N LEU A 25 25.27 1.57 -15.25
CA LEU A 25 25.99 0.42 -14.71
C LEU A 25 26.71 -0.38 -15.80
N ARG A 26 26.13 -0.46 -17.01
CA ARG A 26 26.76 -1.12 -18.17
C ARG A 26 28.01 -0.41 -18.69
N ARG A 27 28.24 0.85 -18.30
CA ARG A 27 29.46 1.59 -18.62
C ARG A 27 30.61 1.27 -17.67
N ILE A 28 30.33 0.57 -16.56
CA ILE A 28 31.35 0.14 -15.58
C ILE A 28 31.83 -1.26 -15.97
N GLU A 29 33.08 -1.35 -16.40
CA GLU A 29 33.71 -2.60 -16.82
C GLU A 29 33.96 -3.51 -15.61
N PRO A 30 33.40 -4.74 -15.55
CA PRO A 30 33.58 -5.63 -14.40
C PRO A 30 35.05 -5.98 -14.12
N ALA A 31 35.89 -5.98 -15.17
CA ALA A 31 37.30 -6.31 -15.08
C ALA A 31 38.13 -5.24 -14.33
N THR A 32 37.64 -4.00 -14.22
CA THR A 32 38.32 -2.91 -13.50
C THR A 32 37.98 -2.88 -12.02
N LEU A 33 37.05 -3.74 -11.57
CA LEU A 33 36.61 -3.82 -10.18
C LEU A 33 37.32 -4.96 -9.44
N ASP A 34 37.56 -4.73 -8.15
CA ASP A 34 37.94 -5.80 -7.23
C ASP A 34 36.77 -6.77 -6.99
N GLU A 35 37.01 -7.83 -6.22
CA GLU A 35 36.01 -8.88 -5.97
C GLU A 35 34.76 -8.35 -5.26
N HIS A 36 34.93 -7.45 -4.29
CA HIS A 36 33.82 -6.92 -3.49
C HIS A 36 32.93 -5.98 -4.32
N ASP A 37 33.56 -5.09 -5.08
CA ASP A 37 32.86 -4.15 -5.95
C ASP A 37 32.19 -4.87 -7.12
N ARG A 38 32.80 -5.94 -7.63
CA ARG A 38 32.17 -6.80 -8.65
C ARG A 38 30.92 -7.47 -8.10
N LEU A 39 30.96 -8.04 -6.89
CA LEU A 39 29.78 -8.62 -6.27
C LEU A 39 28.67 -7.56 -6.06
N THR A 40 29.03 -6.39 -5.56
CA THR A 40 28.08 -5.27 -5.37
C THR A 40 27.45 -4.85 -6.70
N ARG A 41 28.27 -4.73 -7.76
CA ARG A 41 27.82 -4.43 -9.12
C ARG A 41 26.83 -5.48 -9.62
N ASP A 42 27.13 -6.77 -9.45
CA ASP A 42 26.30 -7.86 -9.96
C ASP A 42 24.95 -7.95 -9.24
N ILE A 43 24.93 -7.73 -7.91
CA ILE A 43 23.68 -7.61 -7.14
C ILE A 43 22.86 -6.41 -7.65
N PHE A 44 23.50 -5.26 -7.90
CA PHE A 44 22.81 -4.09 -8.39
C PHE A 44 22.26 -4.29 -9.80
N GLN A 45 23.01 -4.97 -10.68
CA GLN A 45 22.57 -5.35 -12.01
C GLN A 45 21.31 -6.22 -11.94
N PHE A 46 21.32 -7.28 -11.12
CA PHE A 46 20.17 -8.15 -10.91
C PHE A 46 18.93 -7.38 -10.43
N ASN A 47 19.09 -6.45 -9.48
CA ASN A 47 17.99 -5.63 -8.98
C ASN A 47 17.39 -4.71 -10.05
N LEU A 48 18.24 -4.12 -10.92
CA LEU A 48 17.80 -3.23 -11.99
C LEU A 48 17.09 -3.99 -13.12
N GLU A 49 17.62 -5.15 -13.52
CA GLU A 49 17.00 -6.04 -14.49
C GLU A 49 15.63 -6.49 -13.99
N THR A 50 15.57 -6.98 -12.74
CA THR A 50 14.31 -7.38 -12.08
C THR A 50 13.31 -6.23 -12.00
N CYS A 51 13.77 -5.00 -11.71
CA CYS A 51 12.91 -3.83 -11.68
C CYS A 51 12.23 -3.58 -13.04
N VAL A 52 13.02 -3.56 -14.12
CA VAL A 52 12.51 -3.33 -15.48
C VAL A 52 11.57 -4.44 -15.92
N GLU A 53 11.93 -5.70 -15.65
CA GLU A 53 11.09 -6.85 -15.98
C GLU A 53 9.77 -6.85 -15.23
N ARG A 54 9.80 -6.60 -13.92
CA ARG A 54 8.58 -6.55 -13.08
C ARG A 54 7.61 -5.48 -13.57
N LEU A 55 8.08 -4.34 -14.06
CA LEU A 55 7.21 -3.26 -14.53
C LEU A 55 6.44 -3.62 -15.82
N ARG A 56 6.91 -4.60 -16.59
CA ARG A 56 6.19 -5.17 -17.74
C ARG A 56 5.01 -6.06 -17.34
N LEU A 57 5.04 -6.60 -16.13
CA LEU A 57 3.96 -7.44 -15.62
C LEU A 57 2.78 -6.57 -15.13
N PRO A 58 1.53 -7.03 -15.30
CA PRO A 58 0.33 -6.26 -14.94
C PRO A 58 0.01 -6.29 -13.42
N TRP A 59 1.01 -6.40 -12.54
CA TRP A 59 0.81 -6.53 -11.08
C TRP A 59 -0.01 -5.39 -10.48
N HIS A 60 0.11 -4.19 -11.03
CA HIS A 60 -0.66 -3.01 -10.60
C HIS A 60 -2.17 -3.14 -10.79
N LEU A 61 -2.63 -4.07 -11.65
CA LEU A 61 -4.05 -4.42 -11.85
C LEU A 61 -4.56 -5.43 -10.80
N LEU A 62 -3.66 -6.00 -10.01
CA LEU A 62 -3.95 -6.92 -8.89
C LEU A 62 -3.39 -6.35 -7.56
N PRO A 63 -3.72 -5.10 -7.18
CA PRO A 63 -3.06 -4.39 -6.07
C PRO A 63 -3.47 -4.86 -4.67
N VAL A 64 -4.53 -5.66 -4.56
CA VAL A 64 -5.08 -6.15 -3.29
C VAL A 64 -5.15 -7.68 -3.28
N ASP A 65 -4.88 -8.24 -2.11
CA ASP A 65 -4.91 -9.67 -1.81
C ASP A 65 -5.25 -9.90 -0.32
N GLN A 66 -5.60 -11.15 0.00
CA GLN A 66 -6.02 -11.62 1.32
C GLN A 66 -4.86 -12.03 2.26
N VAL A 67 -3.61 -12.06 1.77
CA VAL A 67 -2.43 -12.50 2.51
C VAL A 67 -1.91 -11.39 3.44
N GLY A 68 -2.44 -10.18 3.32
CA GLY A 68 -2.14 -9.06 4.20
C GLY A 68 -0.87 -8.31 3.83
N ARG A 69 -0.35 -8.52 2.61
CA ARG A 69 0.77 -7.75 2.04
C ARG A 69 0.32 -6.59 1.16
N SER A 70 -1.00 -6.39 1.04
CA SER A 70 -1.56 -5.26 0.33
C SER A 70 -1.64 -4.04 1.26
N LEU A 71 -1.57 -2.84 0.67
CA LEU A 71 -1.52 -1.60 1.43
C LEU A 71 -2.67 -1.41 2.43
N PRO A 72 -3.94 -1.83 2.18
CA PRO A 72 -4.99 -1.74 3.18
C PRO A 72 -4.60 -2.39 4.52
N SER A 73 -4.13 -3.63 4.46
CA SER A 73 -3.72 -4.38 5.66
C SER A 73 -2.47 -3.79 6.31
N GLU A 74 -1.45 -3.43 5.52
CA GLU A 74 -0.22 -2.82 6.05
C GLU A 74 -0.49 -1.45 6.70
N PHE A 75 -1.33 -0.63 6.08
CA PHE A 75 -1.68 0.70 6.58
C PHE A 75 -2.43 0.61 7.91
N ALA A 76 -3.29 -0.41 8.09
CA ALA A 76 -3.94 -0.68 9.36
C ALA A 76 -2.97 -1.10 10.47
N VAL A 77 -1.95 -1.91 10.15
CA VAL A 77 -0.91 -2.30 11.13
C VAL A 77 -0.09 -1.08 11.56
N ILE A 78 0.31 -0.24 10.59
CA ILE A 78 1.03 1.00 10.84
C ILE A 78 0.17 1.96 11.68
N GLY A 79 -1.07 2.18 11.29
CA GLY A 79 -2.01 3.10 11.96
C GLY A 79 -2.45 2.65 13.35
N ALA A 80 -2.34 1.35 13.66
CA ALA A 80 -2.55 0.83 15.01
C ALA A 80 -1.34 1.01 15.94
N GLY A 81 -0.24 1.62 15.47
CA GLY A 81 1.00 1.76 16.24
C GLY A 81 1.76 0.44 16.45
N ARG A 82 1.45 -0.59 15.65
CA ARG A 82 2.09 -1.92 15.73
C ARG A 82 3.19 -2.14 14.67
N GLY A 83 3.40 -1.16 13.80
CA GLY A 83 4.48 -1.16 12.80
C GLY A 83 5.77 -0.52 13.31
N VAL A 84 6.72 -0.29 12.39
CA VAL A 84 8.01 0.37 12.68
C VAL A 84 7.87 1.89 12.92
N HIS A 85 6.69 2.46 12.73
CA HIS A 85 6.44 3.89 12.91
C HIS A 85 6.14 4.17 14.39
N PRO A 86 6.96 5.01 15.07
CA PRO A 86 6.74 5.31 16.48
C PRO A 86 5.52 6.20 16.68
N PHE A 87 4.89 6.13 17.85
CA PHE A 87 3.83 7.04 18.31
C PHE A 87 4.21 7.69 19.65
N LYS A 88 5.41 8.29 19.68
CA LYS A 88 6.04 8.78 20.93
C LYS A 88 6.01 10.30 21.08
N THR A 89 5.95 11.03 19.97
CA THR A 89 5.96 12.50 19.96
C THR A 89 4.78 13.04 19.16
N PRO A 90 4.27 14.25 19.43
CA PRO A 90 3.14 14.81 18.68
C PRO A 90 3.38 14.81 17.17
N ARG A 91 4.62 15.09 16.74
CA ARG A 91 5.03 15.01 15.34
C ARG A 91 4.77 13.64 14.72
N ASN A 92 4.98 12.54 15.45
CA ASN A 92 4.74 11.22 14.89
C ASN A 92 3.25 10.97 14.59
N TYR A 93 2.35 11.51 15.44
CA TYR A 93 0.91 11.42 15.22
C TYR A 93 0.50 12.24 13.99
N GLU A 94 1.04 13.44 13.84
CA GLU A 94 0.83 14.30 12.66
C GLU A 94 1.41 13.68 11.38
N ASP A 95 2.59 13.04 11.46
CA ASP A 95 3.21 12.36 10.33
C ASP A 95 2.34 11.20 9.81
N PHE A 96 1.66 10.46 10.71
CA PHE A 96 0.69 9.45 10.30
C PHE A 96 -0.56 10.08 9.67
N LEU A 97 -1.13 11.13 10.28
CA LEU A 97 -2.27 11.85 9.70
C LEU A 97 -1.95 12.36 8.29
N GLY A 98 -0.75 12.91 8.07
CA GLY A 98 -0.29 13.37 6.76
C GLY A 98 -0.04 12.27 5.71
N ARG A 99 -0.21 10.99 6.06
CA ARG A 99 -0.21 9.86 5.11
C ARG A 99 -1.60 9.48 4.63
N ILE A 100 -2.66 9.89 5.33
CA ILE A 100 -4.04 9.44 5.09
C ILE A 100 -4.52 9.83 3.69
N ASP A 101 -4.25 11.05 3.24
CA ASP A 101 -4.66 11.48 1.89
C ASP A 101 -4.02 10.62 0.79
N GLY A 102 -2.74 10.26 0.97
CA GLY A 102 -2.04 9.36 0.06
C GLY A 102 -2.60 7.93 0.10
N PHE A 103 -3.03 7.46 1.28
CA PHE A 103 -3.73 6.18 1.42
C PHE A 103 -5.08 6.19 0.70
N VAL A 104 -5.89 7.24 0.88
CA VAL A 104 -7.18 7.38 0.18
C VAL A 104 -6.97 7.39 -1.35
N THR A 105 -6.00 8.17 -1.82
CA THR A 105 -5.64 8.24 -3.24
C THR A 105 -5.21 6.87 -3.79
N TRP A 106 -4.40 6.13 -3.02
CA TRP A 106 -3.99 4.78 -3.39
C TRP A 106 -5.20 3.82 -3.47
N MET A 107 -6.14 3.89 -2.52
CA MET A 107 -7.34 3.04 -2.51
C MET A 107 -8.22 3.28 -3.75
N ASP A 108 -8.41 4.55 -4.12
CA ASP A 108 -9.17 4.90 -5.33
C ASP A 108 -8.43 4.47 -6.61
N THR A 109 -7.10 4.57 -6.62
CA THR A 109 -6.25 4.05 -7.71
C THR A 109 -6.34 2.53 -7.82
N ALA A 110 -6.39 1.82 -6.69
CA ALA A 110 -6.52 0.36 -6.66
C ALA A 110 -7.84 -0.09 -7.31
N ILE A 111 -8.95 0.57 -6.99
CA ILE A 111 -10.25 0.33 -7.61
C ILE A 111 -10.19 0.58 -9.13
N ALA A 112 -9.62 1.70 -9.57
CA ALA A 112 -9.49 2.03 -10.99
C ALA A 112 -8.62 1.03 -11.77
N ASN A 113 -7.50 0.62 -11.19
CA ASN A 113 -6.62 -0.38 -11.79
C ASN A 113 -7.30 -1.76 -11.85
N MET A 114 -8.04 -2.15 -10.81
CA MET A 114 -8.78 -3.42 -10.81
C MET A 114 -9.90 -3.42 -11.85
N ARG A 115 -10.57 -2.29 -12.10
CA ARG A 115 -11.52 -2.15 -13.23
C ARG A 115 -10.84 -2.38 -14.58
N THR A 116 -9.69 -1.74 -14.80
CA THR A 116 -8.86 -1.98 -15.99
C THR A 116 -8.44 -3.46 -16.09
N GLY A 117 -8.13 -4.10 -14.97
CA GLY A 117 -7.82 -5.53 -14.90
C GLY A 117 -9.00 -6.41 -15.36
N MET A 118 -10.21 -6.12 -14.87
CA MET A 118 -11.44 -6.83 -15.26
C MET A 118 -11.74 -6.73 -16.76
N GLU A 119 -11.47 -5.57 -17.38
CA GLU A 119 -11.63 -5.38 -18.83
C GLU A 119 -10.66 -6.25 -19.63
N ARG A 120 -9.49 -6.55 -19.06
CA ARG A 120 -8.41 -7.34 -19.69
C ARG A 120 -8.42 -8.81 -19.28
N GLY A 121 -9.39 -9.25 -18.47
CA GLY A 121 -9.44 -10.61 -17.92
C GLY A 121 -8.42 -10.89 -16.80
N ILE A 122 -7.66 -9.88 -16.37
CA ILE A 122 -6.64 -9.99 -15.33
C ILE A 122 -7.31 -9.75 -13.97
N THR A 123 -7.70 -10.83 -13.30
CA THR A 123 -8.39 -10.76 -12.01
C THR A 123 -7.82 -11.73 -10.98
N GLN A 124 -8.04 -11.41 -9.71
CA GLN A 124 -7.74 -12.32 -8.62
C GLN A 124 -8.69 -13.54 -8.64
N PRO A 125 -8.25 -14.70 -8.12
CA PRO A 125 -9.14 -15.83 -7.88
C PRO A 125 -10.31 -15.46 -6.97
N ARG A 126 -11.50 -15.97 -7.27
CA ARG A 126 -12.71 -15.67 -6.49
C ARG A 126 -12.58 -15.99 -5.00
N ASP A 127 -12.01 -17.15 -4.67
CA ASP A 127 -11.91 -17.63 -3.28
C ASP A 127 -11.08 -16.71 -2.39
N ILE A 128 -10.09 -16.04 -2.96
CA ILE A 128 -9.26 -15.12 -2.20
C ILE A 128 -9.98 -13.79 -1.94
N MET A 129 -10.78 -13.34 -2.91
CA MET A 129 -11.54 -12.11 -2.78
C MET A 129 -12.71 -12.25 -1.81
N VAL A 130 -13.34 -13.42 -1.73
CA VAL A 130 -14.36 -13.73 -0.71
C VAL A 130 -13.77 -13.59 0.70
N LYS A 131 -12.54 -14.07 0.92
CA LYS A 131 -11.86 -13.97 2.23
C LYS A 131 -11.42 -12.55 2.57
N MET A 132 -11.21 -11.71 1.56
CA MET A 132 -10.83 -10.32 1.75
C MET A 132 -11.99 -9.47 2.29
N LEU A 133 -13.24 -9.82 1.96
CA LEU A 133 -14.43 -9.08 2.40
C LEU A 133 -14.51 -8.90 3.93
N PRO A 134 -14.46 -9.95 4.77
CA PRO A 134 -14.39 -9.78 6.23
C PRO A 134 -13.19 -8.96 6.71
N GLN A 135 -12.04 -9.05 6.02
CA GLN A 135 -10.85 -8.25 6.38
C GLN A 135 -11.05 -6.76 6.11
N LEU A 136 -11.87 -6.39 5.13
CA LEU A 136 -12.26 -4.99 4.92
C LEU A 136 -13.33 -4.54 5.93
N ASP A 137 -14.27 -5.44 6.29
CA ASP A 137 -15.37 -5.12 7.22
C ASP A 137 -14.88 -4.70 8.60
N VAL A 138 -13.80 -5.30 9.11
CA VAL A 138 -13.22 -4.91 10.42
C VAL A 138 -12.73 -3.46 10.48
N HIS A 139 -12.53 -2.81 9.32
CA HIS A 139 -12.13 -1.42 9.24
C HIS A 139 -13.31 -0.47 9.00
N ILE A 140 -14.53 -0.99 8.84
CA ILE A 140 -15.74 -0.21 8.62
C ILE A 140 -16.52 -0.14 9.94
N VAL A 141 -16.15 0.80 10.80
CA VAL A 141 -16.77 1.00 12.11
C VAL A 141 -17.73 2.18 12.12
N ALA A 142 -18.75 2.14 12.99
CA ALA A 142 -19.65 3.26 13.23
C ALA A 142 -19.07 4.27 14.22
N ASP A 143 -18.44 3.79 15.30
CA ASP A 143 -17.70 4.62 16.25
C ASP A 143 -16.20 4.62 15.89
N PRO A 144 -15.60 5.78 15.57
CA PRO A 144 -14.16 5.91 15.34
C PRO A 144 -13.30 5.34 16.46
N ARG A 145 -13.78 5.35 17.72
CA ARG A 145 -13.03 4.83 18.88
C ARG A 145 -12.90 3.31 18.91
N ALA A 146 -13.75 2.61 18.18
CA ALA A 146 -13.67 1.16 17.99
C ALA A 146 -12.65 0.77 16.89
N SER A 147 -12.15 1.75 16.14
CA SER A 147 -11.18 1.52 15.05
C SER A 147 -9.81 1.16 15.58
N VAL A 148 -9.11 0.25 14.90
CA VAL A 148 -7.68 -0.01 15.16
C VAL A 148 -6.81 1.24 14.96
N PHE A 149 -7.25 2.18 14.12
CA PHE A 149 -6.57 3.45 13.89
C PHE A 149 -6.67 4.42 15.07
N TYR A 150 -7.54 4.14 16.05
CA TYR A 150 -7.66 4.91 17.29
C TYR A 150 -6.75 4.37 18.41
N GLU A 151 -6.13 3.20 18.23
CA GLU A 151 -5.23 2.60 19.24
C GLU A 151 -4.07 3.53 19.65
N PRO A 152 -3.42 4.31 18.76
CA PRO A 152 -2.41 5.26 19.20
C PRO A 152 -2.96 6.32 20.15
N ILE A 153 -4.23 6.74 19.97
CA ILE A 153 -4.88 7.73 20.85
C ILE A 153 -5.16 7.13 22.23
N LYS A 154 -5.57 5.85 22.30
CA LYS A 154 -5.72 5.14 23.59
C LYS A 154 -4.41 5.05 24.36
N ASN A 155 -3.28 5.04 23.66
CA ASN A 155 -1.94 4.84 24.21
C ASN A 155 -1.08 6.12 24.19
N LEU A 156 -1.72 7.31 24.26
CA LEU A 156 -0.99 8.58 24.29
C LEU A 156 0.01 8.65 25.46
N PRO A 157 1.27 9.05 25.23
CA PRO A 157 2.28 9.17 26.29
C PRO A 157 1.80 10.04 27.46
N PRO A 158 2.09 9.69 28.73
CA PRO A 158 1.61 10.41 29.90
C PRO A 158 2.08 11.89 29.94
N ASP A 159 3.21 12.19 29.33
CA ASP A 159 3.85 13.52 29.37
C ASP A 159 3.22 14.54 28.41
N PHE A 160 2.22 14.15 27.60
CA PHE A 160 1.50 15.10 26.76
C PHE A 160 0.55 15.97 27.59
N ASP A 161 0.58 17.27 27.36
CA ASP A 161 -0.40 18.20 27.93
C ASP A 161 -1.83 17.96 27.40
N GLU A 162 -2.81 18.48 28.12
CA GLU A 162 -4.23 18.29 27.81
C GLU A 162 -4.61 18.86 26.44
N ALA A 163 -4.05 20.02 26.08
CA ALA A 163 -4.34 20.68 24.80
C ALA A 163 -3.89 19.82 23.60
N THR A 164 -2.70 19.22 23.70
CA THR A 164 -2.15 18.31 22.70
C THR A 164 -2.98 17.03 22.59
N ARG A 165 -3.36 16.43 23.73
CA ARG A 165 -4.21 15.23 23.77
C ARG A 165 -5.54 15.46 23.08
N ASN A 166 -6.22 16.56 23.40
CA ASN A 166 -7.51 16.90 22.82
C ASN A 166 -7.39 17.15 21.31
N THR A 167 -6.38 17.93 20.90
CA THR A 167 -6.12 18.24 19.48
C THR A 167 -5.86 16.97 18.66
N LEU A 168 -4.99 16.09 19.13
CA LEU A 168 -4.68 14.84 18.44
C LEU A 168 -5.90 13.91 18.39
N THR A 169 -6.64 13.79 19.49
CA THR A 169 -7.86 12.98 19.54
C THR A 169 -8.87 13.44 18.50
N ASP A 170 -9.16 14.73 18.43
CA ASP A 170 -10.13 15.28 17.48
C ASP A 170 -9.70 15.09 16.02
N LYS A 171 -8.40 15.26 15.72
CA LYS A 171 -7.86 15.01 14.39
C LYS A 171 -8.01 13.54 13.98
N TYR A 172 -7.70 12.60 14.88
CA TYR A 172 -7.82 11.18 14.59
C TYR A 172 -9.27 10.75 14.41
N VAL A 173 -10.18 11.20 15.27
CA VAL A 173 -11.63 10.91 15.13
C VAL A 173 -12.13 11.38 13.76
N ARG A 174 -11.83 12.64 13.37
CA ARG A 174 -12.22 13.18 12.06
C ARG A 174 -11.61 12.42 10.89
N ALA A 175 -10.33 12.06 10.97
CA ALA A 175 -9.66 11.35 9.88
C ALA A 175 -10.19 9.91 9.72
N ILE A 176 -10.47 9.22 10.84
CA ILE A 176 -11.06 7.88 10.82
C ILE A 176 -12.45 7.92 10.20
N GLU A 177 -13.31 8.81 10.69
CA GLU A 177 -14.71 8.93 10.24
C GLU A 177 -14.83 9.46 8.81
N GLY A 178 -14.09 10.52 8.49
CA GLY A 178 -14.23 11.26 7.24
C GLY A 178 -13.40 10.74 6.08
N GLN A 179 -12.35 9.96 6.33
CA GLN A 179 -11.40 9.55 5.29
C GLN A 179 -11.16 8.05 5.24
N ILE A 180 -10.72 7.46 6.36
CA ILE A 180 -10.31 6.04 6.41
C ILE A 180 -11.52 5.12 6.22
N VAL A 181 -12.56 5.25 7.04
CA VAL A 181 -13.76 4.40 6.97
C VAL A 181 -14.44 4.52 5.59
N PRO A 182 -14.65 5.73 5.01
CA PRO A 182 -15.19 5.86 3.67
C PRO A 182 -14.33 5.19 2.58
N ALA A 183 -12.99 5.25 2.66
CA ALA A 183 -12.12 4.58 1.71
C ALA A 183 -12.26 3.05 1.76
N TYR A 184 -12.31 2.47 2.97
CA TYR A 184 -12.60 1.05 3.15
C TYR A 184 -13.98 0.66 2.63
N ARG A 185 -15.02 1.47 2.90
CA ARG A 185 -16.38 1.24 2.37
C ARG A 185 -16.40 1.20 0.85
N ARG A 186 -15.72 2.13 0.17
CA ARG A 186 -15.63 2.16 -1.30
C ARG A 186 -14.95 0.91 -1.85
N LEU A 187 -13.80 0.54 -1.31
CA LEU A 187 -13.09 -0.66 -1.76
C LEU A 187 -13.91 -1.93 -1.50
N ARG A 188 -14.55 -2.04 -0.33
CA ARG A 188 -15.44 -3.16 -0.01
C ARG A 188 -16.55 -3.26 -1.05
N ALA A 189 -17.34 -2.19 -1.22
CA ALA A 189 -18.48 -2.18 -2.13
C ALA A 189 -18.04 -2.59 -3.55
N PHE A 190 -16.95 -2.00 -4.05
CA PHE A 190 -16.36 -2.39 -5.33
C PHE A 190 -16.01 -3.88 -5.40
N VAL A 191 -15.32 -4.42 -4.39
CA VAL A 191 -14.92 -5.84 -4.37
C VAL A 191 -16.15 -6.75 -4.41
N HIS A 192 -17.19 -6.43 -3.63
CA HIS A 192 -18.39 -7.24 -3.53
C HIS A 192 -19.27 -7.15 -4.78
N ASP A 193 -19.58 -5.92 -5.20
CA ASP A 193 -20.63 -5.64 -6.19
C ASP A 193 -20.11 -5.75 -7.62
N GLU A 194 -18.85 -5.36 -7.87
CA GLU A 194 -18.28 -5.30 -9.22
C GLU A 194 -17.23 -6.39 -9.48
N TYR A 195 -16.30 -6.60 -8.54
CA TYR A 195 -15.12 -7.41 -8.79
C TYR A 195 -15.37 -8.92 -8.61
N LEU A 196 -16.06 -9.34 -7.55
CA LEU A 196 -16.35 -10.75 -7.27
C LEU A 196 -17.07 -11.48 -8.42
N PRO A 197 -18.10 -10.91 -9.06
CA PRO A 197 -18.75 -11.53 -10.22
C PRO A 197 -17.81 -11.74 -11.43
N ARG A 198 -16.70 -11.01 -11.49
CA ARG A 198 -15.74 -11.02 -12.61
C ARG A 198 -14.43 -11.72 -12.27
N CYS A 199 -14.26 -12.18 -11.03
CA CYS A 199 -13.09 -12.95 -10.61
C CYS A 199 -13.00 -14.27 -11.38
N ARG A 200 -11.77 -14.63 -11.76
CA ARG A 200 -11.49 -15.94 -12.37
C ARG A 200 -11.70 -17.09 -11.37
N ALA A 201 -11.99 -18.26 -11.92
CA ALA A 201 -12.11 -19.52 -11.19
C ALA A 201 -10.82 -20.35 -11.15
N THR A 202 -9.81 -19.98 -11.96
CA THR A 202 -8.52 -20.66 -12.03
C THR A 202 -7.60 -20.24 -10.87
N PHE A 203 -6.49 -20.97 -10.68
CA PHE A 203 -5.54 -20.75 -9.60
C PHE A 203 -4.12 -20.57 -10.15
N GLY A 204 -3.27 -19.79 -9.48
CA GLY A 204 -1.89 -19.54 -9.94
C GLY A 204 -1.77 -18.46 -11.02
N LEU A 205 -0.55 -17.94 -11.20
CA LEU A 205 -0.25 -16.84 -12.13
C LEU A 205 -0.08 -17.30 -13.58
N ALA A 206 0.18 -18.58 -13.83
CA ALA A 206 0.32 -19.13 -15.17
C ALA A 206 -1.01 -19.18 -15.94
N ASP A 207 -2.14 -19.09 -15.21
CA ASP A 207 -3.49 -19.10 -15.75
C ASP A 207 -4.04 -17.66 -15.99
N LEU A 208 -3.17 -16.65 -16.02
CA LEU A 208 -3.48 -15.24 -16.31
C LEU A 208 -3.14 -14.85 -17.76
#